data_AF-A0A930SFE5-F1
#
_entry.id   AF-A0A930SFE5-F1
#
_cell.length_a   1.000
_cell.length_b   1.000
_cell.length_c   1.000
_cell.angle_alpha   90.00
_cell.angle_beta   90.00
_cell.angle_gamma   90.00
#
_symmetry.space_group_name_H-M   'P 1'
#
loop_
_entity.id
_entity.type
_entity.pdbx_description
1 polymer ?
#
loop_
_entity_poly.entity_id
_entity_poly.type
_entity_poly.pdbx_seq_one_letter_code
_entity_poly.pdbx_strand_id
1 'polypeptide(L)'
;MADTKSMVDEILKRVLMRIDSANLGNTTVGATSKVSSTSSSSAVSTSSVAQLQTSMITEHVGSTTTGDTVGLVIANVDSQVLEAMKLTKSYRSIGILG
;
A
#
# COMPACT_ATOMS: atom_id res chain seq x y z
N MET A 1 -34.31 -35.41 -17.81
CA MET A 1 -33.83 -35.20 -16.42
C MET A 1 -32.37 -35.64 -16.22
N ALA A 2 -31.75 -36.38 -17.16
CA ALA A 2 -30.34 -36.75 -17.07
C ALA A 2 -29.38 -35.60 -17.45
N ASP A 3 -29.84 -34.68 -18.28
CA ASP A 3 -29.01 -33.66 -18.94
C ASP A 3 -28.55 -32.55 -17.99
N THR A 4 -29.41 -32.16 -17.04
CA THR A 4 -29.10 -31.15 -16.03
C THR A 4 -28.06 -31.64 -15.03
N LYS A 5 -28.12 -32.92 -14.64
CA LYS A 5 -27.14 -33.52 -13.73
C LYS A 5 -25.76 -33.58 -14.39
N SER A 6 -25.70 -33.98 -15.66
CA SER A 6 -24.44 -33.99 -16.44
C SER A 6 -23.82 -32.61 -16.56
N MET A 7 -24.63 -31.57 -16.74
CA MET A 7 -24.15 -30.19 -16.83
C MET A 7 -23.62 -29.67 -15.49
N VAL A 8 -24.28 -30.01 -14.38
CA VAL A 8 -23.81 -29.65 -13.03
C VAL A 8 -22.48 -30.33 -12.71
N ASP A 9 -22.32 -31.61 -13.08
CA ASP A 9 -21.08 -32.36 -12.87
C ASP A 9 -19.92 -31.79 -13.70
N GLU A 10 -20.17 -31.39 -14.96
CA GLU A 10 -19.20 -30.68 -15.81
C GLU A 10 -18.77 -29.33 -15.22
N ILE A 11 -19.73 -28.56 -14.67
CA ILE A 11 -19.44 -27.27 -14.03
C ILE A 11 -18.57 -27.46 -12.79
N LEU A 12 -18.92 -28.41 -11.90
CA LEU A 12 -18.15 -28.68 -10.69
C LEU A 12 -16.73 -29.14 -11.02
N LYS A 13 -16.58 -30.02 -12.01
CA LYS A 13 -15.27 -30.49 -12.48
C LYS A 13 -14.40 -29.33 -12.96
N ARG A 14 -14.97 -28.39 -13.73
CA ARG A 14 -14.24 -27.23 -14.26
C ARG A 14 -13.83 -26.23 -13.18
N VAL A 15 -14.65 -26.06 -12.14
CA VAL A 15 -14.34 -25.19 -10.99
C VAL A 15 -13.22 -25.76 -10.14
N LEU A 16 -13.27 -27.06 -9.79
CA LEU A 16 -12.19 -27.71 -9.03
C LEU A 16 -10.84 -27.63 -9.77
N MET A 17 -10.82 -27.95 -11.06
CA MET A 17 -9.61 -27.85 -11.86
C MET A 17 -9.04 -26.41 -11.89
N ARG A 18 -9.90 -25.39 -11.89
CA ARG A 18 -9.47 -23.99 -11.85
C ARG A 18 -8.94 -23.56 -10.50
N ILE A 19 -9.35 -24.21 -9.41
CA ILE A 19 -8.80 -23.98 -8.06
C ILE A 19 -7.44 -24.68 -7.93
N ASP A 20 -7.32 -25.92 -8.42
CA ASP A 20 -6.04 -26.66 -8.39
C ASP A 20 -4.96 -25.99 -9.27
N SER A 21 -5.37 -25.39 -10.39
CA SER A 21 -4.46 -24.64 -11.28
C SER A 21 -4.29 -23.17 -10.88
N ALA A 22 -5.13 -22.65 -10.00
CA ALA A 22 -4.95 -21.33 -9.38
C ALA A 22 -4.37 -21.51 -7.97
N ASN A 23 -3.10 -21.93 -7.89
CA ASN A 23 -2.25 -21.43 -6.83
C ASN A 23 -2.20 -19.91 -7.00
N LEU A 24 -2.89 -19.19 -6.10
CA LEU A 24 -3.09 -17.74 -6.05
C LEU A 24 -1.77 -17.00 -5.73
N GLY A 25 -0.77 -17.16 -6.59
CA GLY A 25 0.48 -16.42 -6.58
C GLY A 25 0.70 -15.71 -7.90
N ASN A 26 0.40 -14.41 -7.91
CA ASN A 26 0.68 -13.42 -8.95
C ASN A 26 -0.37 -13.24 -10.08
N THR A 27 -1.08 -12.12 -9.99
CA THR A 27 -1.69 -11.42 -11.12
C THR A 27 -0.71 -10.33 -11.54
N THR A 28 0.17 -10.59 -12.51
CA THR A 28 0.86 -9.52 -13.25
C THR A 28 1.20 -9.99 -14.67
N VAL A 29 0.43 -9.59 -15.68
CA VAL A 29 0.96 -9.29 -17.02
C VAL A 29 -0.01 -8.39 -17.79
N GLY A 30 0.37 -7.14 -18.01
CA GLY A 30 -0.40 -6.25 -18.87
C GLY A 30 -0.06 -4.76 -18.82
N ALA A 31 1.22 -4.38 -18.90
CA ALA A 31 1.67 -3.14 -19.59
C ALA A 31 3.20 -2.97 -19.42
N THR A 32 3.91 -3.12 -20.52
CA THR A 32 5.34 -2.85 -20.67
C THR A 32 5.63 -1.35 -20.74
N SER A 33 6.41 -0.81 -19.80
CA SER A 33 7.11 0.48 -19.98
C SER A 33 8.38 0.53 -19.12
N LYS A 34 9.52 0.36 -19.81
CA LYS A 34 10.78 1.11 -19.71
C LYS A 34 11.17 1.72 -18.33
N VAL A 35 12.29 1.23 -17.79
CA VAL A 35 13.54 1.96 -17.45
C VAL A 35 14.25 1.19 -16.32
N SER A 36 15.30 0.48 -16.70
CA SER A 36 16.32 -0.01 -15.78
C SER A 36 17.32 1.12 -15.56
N SER A 37 17.26 1.76 -14.39
CA SER A 37 18.35 2.60 -13.89
C SER A 37 18.65 2.19 -12.46
N THR A 38 19.70 1.39 -12.33
CA THR A 38 20.37 1.02 -11.08
C THR A 38 20.86 2.27 -10.37
N SER A 39 20.43 2.49 -9.13
CA SER A 39 21.15 3.27 -8.11
C SER A 39 20.58 3.00 -6.71
N SER A 40 21.21 2.05 -6.02
CA SER A 40 21.63 2.11 -4.63
C SER A 40 20.78 2.89 -3.62
N SER A 41 19.86 2.22 -2.92
CA SER A 41 19.71 2.37 -1.46
C SER A 41 19.06 1.12 -0.86
N SER A 42 19.51 0.79 0.35
CA SER A 42 19.31 -0.43 1.11
C SER A 42 17.83 -0.76 1.40
N ALA A 43 17.48 -2.03 1.20
CA ALA A 43 16.31 -2.75 1.73
C ALA A 43 14.92 -2.13 1.45
N VAL A 44 14.34 -2.54 0.32
CA VAL A 44 12.90 -2.42 0.04
C VAL A 44 12.11 -3.37 0.96
N SER A 45 11.69 -2.88 2.12
CA SER A 45 10.69 -3.57 2.92
C SER A 45 9.35 -3.46 2.18
N THR A 46 8.81 -4.61 1.79
CA THR A 46 7.56 -4.77 1.03
C THR A 46 6.44 -3.95 1.66
N SER A 47 6.04 -2.89 0.97
CA SER A 47 4.90 -2.05 1.31
C SER A 47 3.63 -2.90 1.35
N SER A 48 3.07 -3.07 2.54
CA SER A 48 1.71 -3.59 2.70
C SER A 48 0.74 -2.64 1.99
N VAL A 49 -0.41 -3.13 1.52
CA VAL A 49 -1.39 -2.35 0.74
C VAL A 49 -1.84 -1.06 1.47
N ALA A 50 -1.79 -1.04 2.81
CA ALA A 50 -2.02 0.17 3.61
C ALA A 50 -0.96 1.26 3.41
N GLN A 51 0.31 0.88 3.18
CA GLN A 51 1.41 1.78 2.89
C GLN A 51 1.27 2.46 1.50
N LEU A 52 0.59 1.81 0.55
CA LEU A 52 0.35 2.40 -0.78
C LEU A 52 -0.67 3.53 -0.76
N GLN A 53 -1.70 3.46 0.09
CA GLN A 53 -2.73 4.50 0.18
C GLN A 53 -2.22 5.77 0.88
N THR A 54 -1.36 5.63 1.90
CA THR A 54 -0.70 6.76 2.57
C THR A 54 0.38 7.42 1.69
N SER A 55 0.95 6.70 0.72
CA SER A 55 1.92 7.27 -0.24
C SER A 55 1.34 8.37 -1.13
N MET A 56 0.02 8.56 -1.15
CA MET A 56 -0.62 9.68 -1.86
C MET A 56 -0.63 11.00 -1.08
N ILE A 57 -0.26 10.98 0.21
CA ILE A 57 -0.23 12.17 1.07
C ILE A 57 1.21 12.66 1.18
N THR A 58 1.44 13.93 0.90
CA THR A 58 2.80 14.52 0.88
C THR A 58 3.44 14.67 2.25
N GLU A 59 2.65 14.52 3.31
CA GLU A 59 3.12 14.65 4.70
C GLU A 59 3.70 13.34 5.24
N HIS A 60 3.39 12.20 4.62
CA HIS A 60 3.84 10.90 5.11
C HIS A 60 5.33 10.68 4.80
N VAL A 61 6.12 10.39 5.84
CA VAL A 61 7.54 10.06 5.70
C VAL A 61 7.78 8.56 5.87
N GLY A 62 7.17 7.95 6.89
CA GLY A 62 7.31 6.52 7.15
C GLY A 62 6.57 6.11 8.42
N SER A 63 6.43 4.80 8.62
CA SER A 63 5.79 4.21 9.78
C SER A 63 6.57 2.99 10.25
N THR A 64 6.58 2.74 11.56
CA THR A 64 7.19 1.56 12.17
C THR A 64 6.18 0.87 13.09
N THR A 65 6.14 -0.46 13.03
CA THR A 65 5.31 -1.26 13.96
C THR A 65 5.92 -1.32 15.35
N THR A 66 7.24 -1.11 15.48
CA THR A 66 7.86 -1.00 16.80
C THR A 66 7.46 0.33 17.43
N GLY A 67 6.62 0.27 18.46
CA GLY A 67 6.05 1.45 19.11
C GLY A 67 4.93 2.12 18.31
N ASP A 68 4.33 1.41 17.33
CA ASP A 68 3.19 1.86 16.52
C ASP A 68 3.28 3.34 16.09
N THR A 69 4.46 3.73 15.63
CA THR A 69 4.80 5.14 15.39
C THR A 69 4.71 5.49 13.92
N VAL A 70 4.17 6.67 13.61
CA VAL A 70 4.18 7.30 12.29
C VAL A 70 4.97 8.60 12.30
N GLY A 71 5.78 8.79 11.27
CA GLY A 71 6.50 10.03 10.99
C GLY A 71 5.79 10.85 9.92
N LEU A 72 5.42 12.09 10.27
CA LEU A 72 4.77 13.05 9.38
C LEU A 72 5.57 14.36 9.31
N VAL A 73 5.52 15.05 8.17
CA VAL A 73 6.12 16.39 7.98
C VAL A 73 5.16 17.31 7.24
N ILE A 74 4.82 18.45 7.86
CA ILE A 74 4.07 19.53 7.22
C ILE A 74 5.05 20.62 6.79
N ALA A 75 5.21 20.81 5.47
CA ALA A 75 6.21 21.73 4.92
C ALA A 75 5.86 23.22 5.10
N ASN A 76 4.56 23.53 5.19
CA ASN A 76 4.08 24.89 5.42
C ASN A 76 2.84 24.84 6.31
N VAL A 77 3.04 25.06 7.61
CA VAL A 77 1.98 25.01 8.61
C VAL A 77 1.22 26.32 8.61
N ASP A 78 -0.11 26.24 8.72
CA ASP A 78 -0.96 27.41 8.88
C ASP A 78 -0.70 28.13 10.23
N SER A 79 -0.83 29.45 10.23
CA SER A 79 -0.58 30.26 11.43
C SER A 79 -1.50 29.91 12.61
N GLN A 80 -2.77 29.56 12.36
CA GLN A 80 -3.70 29.20 13.42
C GLN A 80 -3.32 27.86 14.07
N VAL A 81 -2.83 26.92 13.26
CA VAL A 81 -2.33 25.64 13.76
C VAL A 81 -1.07 25.84 14.61
N LEU A 82 -0.13 26.69 14.15
CA LEU A 82 1.09 27.01 14.92
C LEU A 82 0.76 27.63 16.28
N GLU A 83 -0.23 28.53 16.34
CA GLU A 83 -0.68 29.17 17.59
C GLU A 83 -1.33 28.13 18.53
N ALA A 84 -2.19 27.26 17.98
CA ALA A 84 -2.87 26.22 18.74
C ALA A 84 -1.90 25.17 19.33
N MET A 85 -0.79 24.90 18.65
CA MET A 85 0.23 23.93 19.11
C MET A 85 1.08 24.42 20.29
N LYS A 86 0.98 25.71 20.66
CA LYS A 86 1.69 26.30 21.83
C LYS A 86 3.20 26.00 21.84
N LEU A 87 3.81 26.00 20.66
CA LEU A 87 5.25 25.77 20.52
C LEU A 87 6.03 26.96 21.07
N THR A 88 7.18 26.70 21.68
CA THR A 88 8.05 27.76 22.23
C THR A 88 8.66 28.66 21.15
N LYS A 89 8.72 28.17 19.92
CA LYS A 89 9.21 28.88 18.74
C LYS A 89 8.34 28.53 17.53
N SER A 90 8.11 29.52 16.68
CA SER A 90 7.40 29.34 15.42
C SER A 90 8.35 28.92 14.31
N TYR A 91 7.99 27.87 13.58
CA TYR A 91 8.69 27.39 12.39
C TYR A 91 7.69 27.27 11.25
N ARG A 92 8.15 27.51 10.02
CA ARG A 92 7.32 27.37 8.81
C ARG A 92 6.87 25.92 8.59
N SER A 93 7.70 24.97 8.99
CA SER A 93 7.45 23.53 8.86
C SER A 93 7.56 22.84 10.21
N ILE A 94 6.82 21.74 10.38
CA ILE A 94 6.89 20.90 11.59
C ILE A 94 6.98 19.42 11.22
N GLY A 95 7.73 18.67 12.03
CA GLY A 95 7.74 17.21 12.02
C GLY A 95 6.96 16.68 13.22
N ILE A 96 6.16 15.65 12.99
CA ILE A 96 5.34 14.98 14.01
C ILE A 96 5.79 13.53 14.05
N LEU A 97 6.02 13.03 15.27
CA LEU A 97 6.34 11.64 15.54
C LEU A 97 5.48 11.19 16.72
N GLY A 98 4.75 10.10 16.55
CA GLY A 98 3.88 9.53 17.57
C GLY A 98 3.26 8.24 17.11
#